data_AF-A0A851L676-F1
#
_entry.id   AF-A0A851L676-F1
#
_cell.length_a   1.000
_cell.length_b   1.000
_cell.length_c   1.000
_cell.angle_alpha   90.00
_cell.angle_beta   90.00
_cell.angle_gamma   90.00
#
_symmetry.space_group_name_H-M   'P 1'
#
loop_
_entity.id
_entity.type
_entity.pdbx_description
1 polymer ?
#
loop_
_entity_poly.entity_id
_entity_poly.type
_entity_poly.pdbx_seq_one_letter_code
_entity_poly.pdbx_strand_id
1 'polypeptide(L)'
;QGKAEEQPEEPVKSPEPESEESDLEIDNEGVIEPDNDDPQEMGDENVEVTEEMMDQANEKKIEAINALSEGELQKAVDLFTDAIKLNPCLAILYAKRASVFVKLQKPNAAIRDCDRAIKINPDSAQTYKWRGKAHRLLGHWEEAAHDLALACKLDYDEDASAMLKEVQPRAQKIAEHRRKYERKREEKEIKERMERVKKAREEHEKAQREEEARRQAGGAQFGGFPGGFPGGFPGAMPGGMPGMAGMPGLNEILSDPEVLAAMQDPEVMVAFQDVAQNPANMSKYQNNPKVMNLISKLSAKFGSKP
;
A
#
# COMPACT_ATOMS: atom_id res chain seq x y z
N GLN A 1 59.46 14.28 -34.04
CA GLN A 1 58.44 13.25 -34.34
C GLN A 1 58.23 12.43 -33.08
N GLY A 2 57.11 12.37 -32.39
CA GLY A 2 55.87 13.13 -32.37
C GLY A 2 55.22 12.74 -31.02
N LYS A 3 55.06 13.69 -30.10
CA LYS A 3 54.34 13.43 -28.84
C LYS A 3 52.85 13.60 -29.16
N ALA A 4 52.10 12.50 -29.06
CA ALA A 4 50.65 12.52 -29.13
C ALA A 4 50.12 13.22 -27.87
N GLU A 5 49.42 14.33 -28.06
CA GLU A 5 48.56 14.94 -27.04
C GLU A 5 47.29 14.09 -26.95
N GLU A 6 47.08 13.48 -25.79
CA GLU A 6 45.85 12.77 -25.44
C GLU A 6 44.89 13.82 -24.84
N GLN A 7 43.83 14.15 -25.58
CA GLN A 7 42.75 15.00 -25.08
C GLN A 7 41.90 14.21 -24.07
N PRO A 8 41.48 14.80 -22.93
CA PRO A 8 40.59 14.13 -22.02
C PRO A 8 39.16 14.11 -22.60
N GLU A 9 38.60 12.91 -22.78
CA GLU A 9 37.19 12.73 -23.12
C GLU A 9 36.31 13.26 -21.99
N GLU A 10 35.43 14.22 -22.32
CA GLU A 10 34.37 14.67 -21.42
C GLU A 10 33.39 13.52 -21.16
N PRO A 11 32.94 13.32 -19.91
CA PRO A 11 31.96 12.28 -19.61
C PRO A 11 30.63 12.66 -20.25
N VAL A 12 30.16 11.81 -21.17
CA VAL A 12 28.83 11.87 -21.78
C VAL A 12 27.80 11.90 -20.66
N LYS A 13 27.20 13.07 -20.45
CA LYS A 13 26.11 13.30 -19.52
C LYS A 13 24.93 12.44 -19.98
N SER A 14 24.63 11.39 -19.23
CA SER A 14 23.42 10.59 -19.39
C SER A 14 22.21 11.55 -19.41
N PRO A 15 21.25 11.41 -20.35
CA PRO A 15 20.01 12.15 -20.22
C PRO A 15 19.31 11.64 -18.97
N GLU A 16 19.30 12.46 -17.92
CA GLU A 16 18.37 12.30 -16.81
C GLU A 16 16.97 12.21 -17.42
N PRO A 17 16.12 11.25 -16.99
CA PRO A 17 14.74 11.27 -17.43
C PRO A 17 14.15 12.58 -16.93
N GLU A 18 13.85 13.49 -17.87
CA GLU A 18 13.04 14.67 -17.59
C GLU A 18 11.79 14.19 -16.85
N SER A 19 11.74 14.48 -15.57
CA SER A 19 10.57 14.26 -14.75
C SER A 19 9.48 15.14 -15.34
N GLU A 20 8.60 14.56 -16.18
CA GLU A 20 7.34 15.19 -16.61
C GLU A 20 6.38 15.33 -15.41
N GLU A 21 6.87 15.72 -14.24
CA GLU A 21 6.07 16.21 -13.13
C GLU A 21 5.67 17.64 -13.52
N SER A 22 4.51 17.77 -14.19
CA SER A 22 3.88 19.06 -14.33
C SER A 22 3.50 19.52 -12.92
N ASP A 23 4.16 20.57 -12.45
CA ASP A 23 3.86 21.22 -11.18
C ASP A 23 2.37 21.54 -11.13
N LEU A 24 1.66 20.87 -10.22
CA LEU A 24 0.24 21.11 -10.03
C LEU A 24 0.08 22.45 -9.31
N GLU A 25 -0.31 23.49 -10.05
CA GLU A 25 -0.59 24.79 -9.44
C GLU A 25 -1.91 24.75 -8.68
N ILE A 26 -1.83 24.79 -7.34
CA ILE A 26 -2.98 24.94 -6.44
C ILE A 26 -2.91 26.32 -5.79
N ASP A 27 -4.04 27.00 -5.78
CA ASP A 27 -4.19 28.24 -5.02
C ASP A 27 -4.12 27.94 -3.52
N ASN A 28 -3.11 28.52 -2.87
CA ASN A 28 -2.80 28.35 -1.45
C ASN A 28 -3.27 29.53 -0.60
N GLU A 29 -4.24 30.33 -1.07
CA GLU A 29 -4.83 31.40 -0.27
C GLU A 29 -5.24 30.90 1.12
N GLY A 30 -4.86 31.61 2.18
CA GLY A 30 -5.19 31.28 3.57
C GLY A 30 -4.50 30.04 4.14
N VAL A 31 -3.60 29.38 3.39
CA VAL A 31 -2.69 28.37 3.95
C VAL A 31 -1.63 29.06 4.80
N ILE A 32 -1.36 28.51 5.97
CA ILE A 32 -0.38 29.00 6.93
C ILE A 32 0.75 27.99 7.12
N GLU A 33 1.86 28.44 7.70
CA GLU A 33 2.93 27.54 8.08
C GLU A 33 2.48 26.58 9.20
N PRO A 34 2.94 25.33 9.18
CA PRO A 34 2.64 24.37 10.25
C PRO A 34 3.24 24.83 11.58
N ASP A 35 2.49 24.65 12.67
CA ASP A 35 3.04 24.79 14.02
C ASP A 35 4.02 23.64 14.31
N ASN A 36 5.25 24.01 14.64
CA ASN A 36 6.37 23.10 14.93
C ASN A 36 6.73 23.07 16.42
N ASP A 37 5.78 23.43 17.29
CA ASP A 37 5.94 23.36 18.74
C ASP A 37 5.98 21.89 19.22
N ASP A 38 6.54 21.68 20.41
CA ASP A 38 6.50 20.38 21.08
C ASP A 38 5.04 19.89 21.23
N PRO A 39 4.78 18.59 21.10
CA PRO A 39 3.43 18.04 21.27
C PRO A 39 2.82 18.44 22.62
N GLN A 40 1.60 18.97 22.58
CA GLN A 40 0.89 19.40 23.77
C GLN A 40 0.54 18.22 24.69
N GLU A 41 0.31 18.51 25.97
CA GLU A 41 -0.05 17.48 26.95
C GLU A 41 -1.42 16.86 26.64
N MET A 42 -1.49 15.52 26.65
CA MET A 42 -2.68 14.76 26.25
C MET A 42 -3.39 14.01 27.39
N GLY A 43 -2.87 14.11 28.62
CA GLY A 43 -3.33 13.31 29.77
C GLY A 43 -2.85 11.84 29.70
N ASP A 44 -3.04 11.09 30.79
CA ASP A 44 -2.74 9.65 30.83
C ASP A 44 -4.00 8.84 30.56
N GLU A 45 -4.07 8.19 29.42
CA GLU A 45 -5.24 7.41 28.99
C GLU A 45 -5.58 6.23 29.92
N ASN A 46 -4.64 5.81 30.77
CA ASN A 46 -4.81 4.67 31.68
C ASN A 46 -5.22 5.09 33.10
N VAL A 47 -5.36 6.38 33.38
CA VAL A 47 -5.75 6.85 34.72
C VAL A 47 -7.18 6.43 35.03
N GLU A 48 -7.39 5.88 36.23
CA GLU A 48 -8.75 5.63 36.72
C GLU A 48 -9.42 6.96 37.07
N VAL A 49 -10.44 7.34 36.31
CA VAL A 49 -11.17 8.59 36.50
C VAL A 49 -12.22 8.40 37.59
N THR A 50 -12.01 9.02 38.76
CA THR A 50 -12.97 9.03 39.87
C THR A 50 -14.08 10.06 39.67
N GLU A 51 -15.21 9.94 40.38
CA GLU A 51 -16.29 10.94 40.34
C GLU A 51 -15.80 12.35 40.67
N GLU A 52 -14.93 12.48 41.69
CA GLU A 52 -14.32 13.77 42.06
C GLU A 52 -13.49 14.36 40.91
N MET A 53 -12.71 13.55 40.20
CA MET A 53 -11.95 13.99 39.03
C MET A 53 -12.88 14.40 37.87
N MET A 54 -14.02 13.72 37.69
CA MET A 54 -15.01 14.11 36.68
C MET A 54 -15.63 15.48 36.99
N ASP A 55 -15.97 15.73 38.26
CA ASP A 55 -16.53 17.00 38.71
C ASP A 55 -15.52 18.14 38.54
N GLN A 56 -14.28 17.95 38.99
CA GLN A 56 -13.20 18.92 38.81
C GLN A 56 -12.90 19.18 37.32
N ALA A 57 -12.88 18.13 36.48
CA ALA A 57 -12.70 18.29 35.04
C ALA A 57 -13.87 19.09 34.42
N ASN A 58 -15.09 18.87 34.90
CA ASN A 58 -16.27 19.61 34.42
C ASN A 58 -16.24 21.08 34.84
N GLU A 59 -15.79 21.40 36.06
CA GLU A 59 -15.55 22.77 36.51
C GLU A 59 -14.50 23.46 35.63
N LYS A 60 -13.34 22.82 35.42
CA LYS A 60 -12.27 23.34 34.54
C LYS A 60 -12.74 23.55 33.10
N LYS A 61 -13.57 22.65 32.58
CA LYS A 61 -14.20 22.81 31.25
C LYS A 61 -15.09 24.06 31.20
N ILE A 62 -15.89 24.34 32.23
CA ILE A 62 -16.74 25.52 32.29
C ILE A 62 -15.88 26.79 32.36
N GLU A 63 -14.84 26.80 33.21
CA GLU A 63 -13.86 27.90 33.27
C GLU A 63 -13.20 28.15 31.91
N ALA A 64 -12.80 27.08 31.20
CA ALA A 64 -12.18 27.17 29.88
C ALA A 64 -13.13 27.76 28.82
N ILE A 65 -14.41 27.38 28.86
CA ILE A 65 -15.43 27.93 27.96
C ILE A 65 -15.67 29.42 28.24
N ASN A 66 -15.68 29.83 29.51
CA ASN A 66 -15.81 31.23 29.89
C ASN A 66 -14.60 32.04 29.41
N ALA A 67 -13.37 31.57 29.65
CA ALA A 67 -12.15 32.19 29.15
C ALA A 67 -12.16 32.32 27.61
N LEU A 68 -12.64 31.29 26.91
CA LEU A 68 -12.82 31.33 25.45
C LEU A 68 -13.83 32.38 25.00
N SER A 69 -14.92 32.58 25.75
CA SER A 69 -15.93 33.61 25.45
C SER A 69 -15.42 35.03 25.69
N GLU A 70 -14.48 35.19 26.63
CA GLU A 70 -13.78 36.45 26.92
C GLU A 70 -12.62 36.73 25.95
N GLY A 71 -12.28 35.76 25.08
CA GLY A 71 -11.19 35.87 24.11
C GLY A 71 -9.81 35.52 24.67
N GLU A 72 -9.72 35.03 25.90
CA GLU A 72 -8.49 34.61 26.57
C GLU A 72 -8.04 33.22 26.09
N LEU A 73 -7.62 33.12 24.83
CA LEU A 73 -7.37 31.84 24.14
C LEU A 73 -6.32 30.97 24.83
N GLN A 74 -5.18 31.54 25.25
CA GLN A 74 -4.13 30.75 25.90
C GLN A 74 -4.60 30.19 27.25
N LYS A 75 -5.28 31.00 28.05
CA LYS A 75 -5.87 30.55 29.33
C LYS A 75 -6.91 29.46 29.11
N ALA A 76 -7.71 29.53 28.04
CA ALA A 76 -8.64 28.47 27.68
C ALA A 76 -7.91 27.15 27.34
N VAL A 77 -6.77 27.22 26.63
CA VAL A 77 -5.93 26.03 26.36
C VAL A 77 -5.43 25.43 27.67
N ASP A 78 -4.91 26.25 28.58
CA ASP A 78 -4.37 25.78 29.86
C ASP A 78 -5.47 25.10 30.71
N LEU A 79 -6.64 25.73 30.82
CA LEU A 79 -7.79 25.19 31.55
C LEU A 79 -8.35 23.91 30.91
N PHE A 80 -8.41 23.81 29.58
CA PHE A 80 -8.76 22.54 28.92
C PHE A 80 -7.70 21.46 29.14
N THR A 81 -6.42 21.83 29.22
CA THR A 81 -5.33 20.89 29.50
C THR A 81 -5.44 20.34 30.92
N ASP A 82 -5.74 21.19 31.89
CA ASP A 82 -6.04 20.75 33.27
C ASP A 82 -7.25 19.82 33.32
N ALA A 83 -8.33 20.15 32.60
CA ALA A 83 -9.51 19.28 32.51
C ALA A 83 -9.17 17.92 31.88
N ILE A 84 -8.30 17.88 30.86
CA ILE A 84 -7.86 16.65 30.20
C ILE A 84 -6.99 15.78 31.13
N LYS A 85 -6.12 16.38 31.94
CA LYS A 85 -5.33 15.66 32.95
C LYS A 85 -6.22 14.95 33.97
N LEU A 86 -7.35 15.57 34.32
CA LEU A 86 -8.33 15.03 35.25
C LEU A 86 -9.24 13.98 34.59
N ASN A 87 -9.65 14.18 33.33
CA ASN A 87 -10.51 13.25 32.61
C ASN A 87 -10.08 13.08 31.13
N PRO A 88 -9.08 12.23 30.85
CA PRO A 88 -8.53 12.01 29.51
C PRO A 88 -9.39 11.09 28.62
N CYS A 89 -10.52 10.62 29.15
CA CYS A 89 -11.48 9.78 28.43
C CYS A 89 -12.69 10.58 27.92
N LEU A 90 -12.70 11.91 28.12
CA LEU A 90 -13.82 12.76 27.74
C LEU A 90 -13.56 13.51 26.42
N ALA A 91 -14.08 12.96 25.31
CA ALA A 91 -13.85 13.45 23.95
C ALA A 91 -14.12 14.96 23.73
N ILE A 92 -15.16 15.51 24.39
CA ILE A 92 -15.54 16.92 24.22
C ILE A 92 -14.43 17.88 24.66
N LEU A 93 -13.57 17.49 25.61
CA LEU A 93 -12.47 18.34 26.08
C LEU A 93 -11.45 18.58 24.98
N TYR A 94 -11.00 17.49 24.33
CA TYR A 94 -10.09 17.55 23.20
C TYR A 94 -10.72 18.31 22.01
N ALA A 95 -11.98 18.03 21.66
CA ALA A 95 -12.64 18.74 20.56
C ALA A 95 -12.77 20.26 20.83
N LYS A 96 -13.01 20.66 22.08
CA LYS A 96 -13.07 22.08 22.45
C LYS A 96 -11.68 22.72 22.44
N ARG A 97 -10.66 22.05 22.97
CA ARG A 97 -9.27 22.55 22.92
C ARG A 97 -8.76 22.67 21.49
N ALA A 98 -9.06 21.71 20.62
CA ALA A 98 -8.79 21.80 19.17
C ALA A 98 -9.40 23.05 18.54
N SER A 99 -10.64 23.40 18.90
CA SER A 99 -11.27 24.63 18.41
C SER A 99 -10.52 25.91 18.82
N VAL A 100 -9.88 25.90 20.00
CA VAL A 100 -9.03 27.00 20.47
C VAL A 100 -7.72 27.02 19.70
N PHE A 101 -7.09 25.86 19.46
CA PHE A 101 -5.88 25.76 18.65
C PHE A 101 -6.08 26.24 17.21
N VAL A 102 -7.23 25.95 16.59
CA VAL A 102 -7.57 26.52 15.27
C VAL A 102 -7.63 28.05 15.32
N LYS A 103 -8.24 28.64 16.36
CA LYS A 103 -8.27 30.12 16.53
C LYS A 103 -6.88 30.70 16.78
N LEU A 104 -6.00 29.94 17.42
CA LEU A 104 -4.59 30.30 17.65
C LEU A 104 -3.69 30.02 16.42
N GLN A 105 -4.25 29.55 15.30
CA GLN A 105 -3.48 29.16 14.11
C GLN A 105 -2.43 28.08 14.39
N LYS A 106 -2.75 27.11 15.26
CA LYS A 106 -1.94 25.92 15.57
C LYS A 106 -2.61 24.63 15.05
N PRO A 107 -2.65 24.41 13.73
CA PRO A 107 -3.39 23.32 13.12
C PRO A 107 -2.88 21.90 13.47
N ASN A 108 -1.57 21.66 13.62
CA ASN A 108 -1.03 20.36 14.01
C ASN A 108 -1.44 20.00 15.44
N ALA A 109 -1.37 20.95 16.38
CA ALA A 109 -1.91 20.75 17.72
C ALA A 109 -3.42 20.42 17.69
N ALA A 110 -4.21 21.15 16.90
CA ALA A 110 -5.64 20.86 16.73
C ALA A 110 -5.90 19.46 16.16
N ILE A 111 -5.12 19.01 15.17
CA ILE A 111 -5.26 17.67 14.57
C ILE A 111 -5.02 16.57 15.62
N ARG A 112 -3.96 16.69 16.44
CA ARG A 112 -3.68 15.70 17.50
C ARG A 112 -4.84 15.57 18.49
N ASP A 113 -5.44 16.70 18.90
CA ASP A 113 -6.61 16.72 19.78
C ASP A 113 -7.84 16.10 19.08
N CYS A 114 -8.09 16.45 17.82
CA CYS A 114 -9.18 15.88 17.05
C CYS A 114 -9.05 14.37 16.87
N ASP A 115 -7.85 13.86 16.58
CA ASP A 115 -7.59 12.43 16.46
C ASP A 115 -7.85 11.70 17.78
N ARG A 116 -7.45 12.30 18.90
CA ARG A 116 -7.77 11.76 20.23
C ARG A 116 -9.27 11.76 20.50
N ALA A 117 -9.97 12.85 20.20
CA ALA A 117 -11.42 12.93 20.33
C ALA A 117 -12.15 11.89 19.46
N ILE A 118 -11.70 11.65 18.22
CA ILE A 118 -12.28 10.64 17.31
C ILE A 118 -12.05 9.23 17.83
N LYS A 119 -10.86 8.94 18.38
CA LYS A 119 -10.59 7.63 19.01
C LYS A 119 -11.53 7.33 20.17
N ILE A 120 -11.92 8.35 20.94
CA ILE A 120 -12.84 8.21 22.08
C ILE A 120 -14.30 8.18 21.61
N ASN A 121 -14.68 9.09 20.71
CA ASN A 121 -16.03 9.21 20.17
C ASN A 121 -16.00 9.52 18.66
N PRO A 122 -16.15 8.49 17.80
CA PRO A 122 -16.08 8.65 16.35
C PRO A 122 -17.31 9.32 15.73
N ASP A 123 -18.39 9.53 16.48
CA ASP A 123 -19.66 10.10 15.98
C ASP A 123 -19.78 11.61 16.22
N SER A 124 -18.70 12.26 16.68
CA SER A 124 -18.69 13.69 16.97
C SER A 124 -18.48 14.56 15.72
N ALA A 125 -19.56 15.10 15.16
CA ALA A 125 -19.52 16.02 14.01
C ALA A 125 -18.60 17.23 14.23
N GLN A 126 -18.63 17.83 15.43
CA GLN A 126 -17.77 18.97 15.78
C GLN A 126 -16.28 18.63 15.69
N THR A 127 -15.88 17.41 16.03
CA THR A 127 -14.48 17.01 16.00
C THR A 127 -13.94 16.96 14.57
N TYR A 128 -14.69 16.36 13.64
CA TYR A 128 -14.34 16.38 12.22
C TYR A 128 -14.38 17.79 11.64
N LYS A 129 -15.32 18.65 12.08
CA LYS A 129 -15.33 20.06 11.66
C LYS A 129 -14.00 20.72 11.99
N TRP A 130 -13.53 20.65 13.24
CA TRP A 130 -12.28 21.29 13.64
C TRP A 130 -11.05 20.68 12.97
N ARG A 131 -11.01 19.36 12.77
CA ARG A 131 -9.91 18.71 12.04
C ARG A 131 -9.87 19.14 10.58
N GLY A 132 -11.03 19.23 9.93
CA GLY A 132 -11.17 19.76 8.58
C GLY A 132 -10.72 21.23 8.46
N LYS A 133 -11.06 22.08 9.44
CA LYS A 133 -10.54 23.47 9.50
C LYS A 133 -9.01 23.50 9.66
N ALA A 134 -8.45 22.62 10.49
CA ALA A 134 -7.00 22.52 10.68
C ALA A 134 -6.28 22.04 9.40
N HIS A 135 -6.81 21.03 8.72
CA HIS A 135 -6.29 20.57 7.43
C HIS A 135 -6.38 21.66 6.35
N ARG A 136 -7.46 22.45 6.34
CA ARG A 136 -7.59 23.63 5.47
C ARG A 136 -6.48 24.65 5.71
N LEU A 137 -6.15 24.94 6.97
CA LEU A 137 -5.07 25.86 7.32
C LEU A 137 -3.70 25.35 6.84
N LEU A 138 -3.49 24.04 6.81
CA LEU A 138 -2.25 23.42 6.31
C LEU A 138 -2.22 23.19 4.79
N GLY A 139 -3.32 23.47 4.08
CA GLY A 139 -3.44 23.14 2.65
C GLY A 139 -3.56 21.64 2.37
N HIS A 140 -3.94 20.83 3.37
CA HIS A 140 -4.27 19.41 3.20
C HIS A 140 -5.70 19.29 2.65
N TRP A 141 -5.87 19.65 1.37
CA TRP A 141 -7.18 19.91 0.77
C TRP A 141 -8.09 18.69 0.72
N GLU A 142 -7.55 17.50 0.44
CA GLU A 142 -8.33 16.27 0.35
C GLU A 142 -8.83 15.82 1.72
N GLU A 143 -7.97 15.87 2.73
CA GLU A 143 -8.28 15.57 4.13
C GLU A 143 -9.30 16.57 4.68
N ALA A 144 -9.11 17.86 4.38
CA ALA A 144 -10.06 18.90 4.75
C ALA A 144 -11.45 18.65 4.14
N ALA A 145 -11.52 18.35 2.85
CA ALA A 145 -12.79 18.07 2.16
C ALA A 145 -13.47 16.83 2.74
N HIS A 146 -12.71 15.76 3.01
CA HIS A 146 -13.23 14.54 3.61
C HIS A 146 -13.85 14.79 4.98
N ASP A 147 -13.11 15.45 5.89
CA ASP A 147 -13.56 15.69 7.25
C ASP A 147 -14.74 16.67 7.32
N LEU A 148 -14.73 17.75 6.51
CA LEU A 148 -15.85 18.68 6.46
C LEU A 148 -17.12 18.03 5.88
N ALA A 149 -16.98 17.16 4.88
CA ALA A 149 -18.09 16.38 4.35
C ALA A 149 -18.64 15.40 5.39
N LEU A 150 -17.77 14.72 6.14
CA LEU A 150 -18.19 13.83 7.21
C LEU A 150 -18.87 14.58 8.36
N ALA A 151 -18.34 15.75 8.75
CA ALA A 151 -18.97 16.63 9.72
C ALA A 151 -20.41 16.98 9.29
N CYS A 152 -20.59 17.48 8.07
CA CYS A 152 -21.92 17.83 7.54
C CYS A 152 -22.87 16.63 7.40
N LYS A 153 -22.33 15.43 7.18
CA LYS A 153 -23.12 14.19 7.12
C LYS A 153 -23.61 13.75 8.50
N LEU A 154 -22.78 13.92 9.53
CA LEU A 154 -23.13 13.58 10.91
C LEU A 154 -24.09 14.61 11.52
N ASP A 155 -23.79 15.90 11.37
CA ASP A 155 -24.63 17.00 11.80
C ASP A 155 -24.37 18.22 10.91
N TYR A 156 -25.42 18.71 10.25
CA TYR A 156 -25.26 19.80 9.30
C TYR A 156 -24.88 21.10 10.03
N ASP A 157 -23.76 21.69 9.60
CA ASP A 157 -23.23 22.94 10.14
C ASP A 157 -22.93 23.88 8.96
N GLU A 158 -23.47 25.09 9.01
CA GLU A 158 -23.39 26.04 7.90
C GLU A 158 -21.93 26.45 7.62
N ASP A 159 -21.13 26.67 8.68
CA ASP A 159 -19.70 27.01 8.54
C ASP A 159 -18.93 25.86 7.88
N ALA A 160 -19.18 24.61 8.32
CA ALA A 160 -18.52 23.44 7.75
C ALA A 160 -18.90 23.27 6.26
N SER A 161 -20.18 23.46 5.92
CA SER A 161 -20.70 23.39 4.56
C SER A 161 -20.10 24.48 3.65
N ALA A 162 -19.99 25.71 4.16
CA ALA A 162 -19.38 26.81 3.42
C ALA A 162 -17.89 26.52 3.14
N MET A 163 -17.16 26.06 4.14
CA MET A 163 -15.74 25.71 4.00
C MET A 163 -15.54 24.50 3.10
N LEU A 164 -16.44 23.51 3.14
CA LEU A 164 -16.42 22.36 2.22
C LEU A 164 -16.49 22.83 0.76
N LYS A 165 -17.39 23.76 0.44
CA LYS A 165 -17.51 24.31 -0.93
C LYS A 165 -16.24 25.01 -1.40
N GLU A 166 -15.48 25.60 -0.47
CA GLU A 166 -14.21 26.26 -0.74
C GLU A 166 -13.07 25.26 -1.00
N VAL A 167 -12.99 24.18 -0.23
CA VAL A 167 -11.90 23.18 -0.36
C VAL A 167 -12.13 22.15 -1.45
N GLN A 168 -13.40 21.85 -1.75
CA GLN A 168 -13.78 20.77 -2.66
C GLN A 168 -13.14 20.87 -4.06
N PRO A 169 -13.09 22.04 -4.73
CA PRO A 169 -12.47 22.15 -6.05
C PRO A 169 -10.96 21.90 -6.01
N ARG A 170 -10.27 22.37 -4.96
CA ARG A 170 -8.82 22.16 -4.78
C ARG A 170 -8.53 20.67 -4.53
N ALA A 171 -9.31 20.03 -3.66
CA ALA A 171 -9.23 18.59 -3.40
C ALA A 171 -9.46 17.75 -4.67
N GLN A 172 -10.48 18.09 -5.46
CA GLN A 172 -10.77 17.39 -6.73
C GLN A 172 -9.63 17.53 -7.74
N LYS A 173 -9.08 18.73 -7.89
CA LYS A 173 -7.95 18.98 -8.80
C LYS A 173 -6.71 18.14 -8.43
N ILE A 174 -6.42 18.00 -7.14
CA ILE A 174 -5.34 17.15 -6.62
C ILE A 174 -5.64 15.67 -6.89
N ALA A 175 -6.84 15.21 -6.55
CA ALA A 175 -7.24 13.82 -6.77
C ALA A 175 -7.19 13.43 -8.25
N GLU A 176 -7.63 14.31 -9.15
CA GLU A 176 -7.61 14.09 -10.60
C GLU A 176 -6.20 14.05 -11.18
N HIS A 177 -5.33 14.95 -10.73
CA HIS A 177 -3.91 14.95 -11.08
C HIS A 177 -3.28 13.62 -10.64
N ARG A 178 -3.42 13.23 -9.36
CA ARG A 178 -2.89 11.95 -8.85
C ARG A 178 -3.39 10.76 -9.67
N ARG A 179 -4.70 10.66 -9.93
CA ARG A 179 -5.28 9.58 -10.77
C ARG A 179 -4.78 9.57 -12.21
N LYS A 180 -4.51 10.74 -12.79
CA LYS A 180 -3.91 10.84 -14.13
C LYS A 180 -2.47 10.31 -14.12
N TYR A 181 -1.70 10.65 -13.10
CA TYR A 181 -0.32 10.19 -12.94
C TYR A 181 -0.23 8.69 -12.66
N GLU A 182 -1.07 8.17 -11.77
CA GLU A 182 -1.17 6.72 -11.49
C GLU A 182 -1.48 5.94 -12.78
N ARG A 183 -2.49 6.39 -13.56
CA ARG A 183 -2.82 5.75 -14.85
C ARG A 183 -1.65 5.77 -15.84
N LYS A 184 -0.98 6.91 -16.02
CA LYS A 184 0.19 7.02 -16.90
C LYS A 184 1.31 6.06 -16.47
N ARG A 185 1.55 5.93 -15.16
CA ARG A 185 2.55 5.03 -14.60
C ARG A 185 2.18 3.57 -14.85
N GLU A 186 0.94 3.18 -14.58
CA GLU A 186 0.45 1.83 -14.83
C GLU A 186 0.51 1.47 -16.32
N GLU A 187 0.11 2.38 -17.20
CA GLU A 187 0.20 2.20 -18.66
C GLU A 187 1.65 1.96 -19.11
N LYS A 188 2.61 2.71 -18.55
CA LYS A 188 4.04 2.53 -18.82
C LYS A 188 4.54 1.17 -18.31
N GLU A 189 4.19 0.78 -17.08
CA GLU A 189 4.56 -0.51 -16.51
C GLU A 189 3.97 -1.69 -17.31
N ILE A 190 2.72 -1.57 -17.77
CA ILE A 190 2.07 -2.56 -18.63
C ILE A 190 2.75 -2.64 -20.00
N LYS A 191 3.07 -1.50 -20.62
CA LYS A 191 3.78 -1.45 -21.91
C LYS A 191 5.15 -2.10 -21.81
N GLU A 192 5.94 -1.77 -20.79
CA GLU A 192 7.26 -2.37 -20.55
C GLU A 192 7.17 -3.87 -20.27
N ARG A 193 6.11 -4.33 -19.57
CA ARG A 193 5.86 -5.75 -19.35
C ARG A 193 5.49 -6.46 -20.65
N MET A 194 4.65 -5.87 -21.48
CA MET A 194 4.29 -6.42 -22.80
C MET A 194 5.50 -6.51 -23.73
N GLU A 195 6.36 -5.49 -23.76
CA GLU A 195 7.60 -5.50 -24.55
C GLU A 195 8.58 -6.57 -24.07
N ARG A 196 8.75 -6.75 -22.74
CA ARG A 196 9.56 -7.84 -22.18
C ARG A 196 9.03 -9.22 -22.56
N VAL A 197 7.72 -9.43 -22.47
CA VAL A 197 7.09 -10.70 -22.87
C VAL A 197 7.24 -10.94 -24.37
N LYS A 198 7.05 -9.91 -25.20
CA LYS A 198 7.24 -10.01 -26.66
C LYS A 198 8.68 -10.39 -27.01
N LYS A 199 9.67 -9.71 -26.43
CA LYS A 199 11.09 -10.00 -26.65
C LYS A 199 11.46 -11.42 -26.22
N ALA A 200 10.99 -11.86 -25.04
CA ALA A 200 11.21 -13.23 -24.57
C ALA A 200 10.58 -14.29 -25.50
N ARG A 201 9.39 -14.02 -26.06
CA ARG A 201 8.76 -14.89 -27.05
C ARG A 201 9.56 -14.96 -28.35
N GLU A 202 10.01 -13.82 -28.86
CA GLU A 202 10.83 -13.75 -30.08
C GLU A 202 12.18 -14.46 -29.91
N GLU A 203 12.84 -14.30 -28.76
CA GLU A 203 14.08 -15.02 -28.41
C GLU A 203 13.85 -16.53 -28.32
N HIS A 204 12.77 -16.96 -27.67
CA HIS A 204 12.40 -18.37 -27.57
C HIS A 204 12.09 -18.98 -28.94
N GLU A 205 11.31 -18.29 -29.79
CA GLU A 205 10.99 -18.75 -31.14
C GLU A 205 12.25 -18.83 -32.01
N LYS A 206 13.16 -17.85 -31.91
CA LYS A 206 14.44 -17.87 -32.61
C LYS A 206 15.30 -19.06 -32.17
N ALA A 207 15.39 -19.31 -30.86
CA ALA A 207 16.12 -20.45 -30.32
C ALA A 207 15.55 -21.80 -30.81
N GLN A 208 14.21 -21.92 -30.87
CA GLN A 208 13.54 -23.09 -31.42
C GLN A 208 13.86 -23.32 -32.90
N ARG A 209 13.76 -22.27 -33.74
CA ARG A 209 14.10 -22.36 -35.16
C ARG A 209 15.56 -22.74 -35.40
N GLU A 210 16.47 -22.20 -34.59
CA GLU A 210 17.91 -22.55 -34.67
C GLU A 210 18.16 -24.01 -34.27
N GLU A 211 17.49 -24.50 -33.23
CA GLU A 211 17.56 -25.91 -32.83
C GLU A 211 16.99 -26.85 -33.91
N GLU A 212 15.84 -26.51 -34.50
CA GLU A 212 15.24 -27.26 -35.60
C GLU A 212 16.13 -27.27 -36.85
N ALA A 213 16.69 -26.12 -37.23
CA ALA A 213 17.64 -26.03 -38.34
C ALA A 213 18.90 -26.86 -38.06
N ARG A 214 19.41 -26.86 -36.83
CA ARG A 214 20.55 -27.70 -36.42
C ARG A 214 20.21 -29.19 -36.48
N ARG A 215 18.99 -29.59 -36.10
CA ARG A 215 18.49 -30.97 -36.25
C ARG A 215 18.37 -31.38 -37.72
N GLN A 216 17.88 -30.49 -38.59
CA GLN A 216 17.73 -30.78 -40.03
C GLN A 216 19.06 -30.77 -40.78
N ALA A 217 19.99 -29.88 -40.45
CA ALA A 217 21.35 -29.86 -40.99
C ALA A 217 22.20 -31.04 -40.48
N GLY A 218 21.84 -31.59 -39.32
CA GLY A 218 22.33 -32.86 -38.80
C GLY A 218 21.72 -34.07 -39.50
N GLY A 219 21.67 -34.07 -40.83
CA GLY A 219 21.39 -35.26 -41.63
C GLY A 219 22.60 -36.18 -41.65
N ALA A 220 22.47 -37.35 -41.00
CA ALA A 220 23.39 -38.48 -40.94
C ALA A 220 24.58 -38.38 -39.96
N GLN A 221 24.37 -38.89 -38.73
CA GLN A 221 25.19 -39.98 -38.19
C GLN A 221 24.41 -40.66 -37.05
N PHE A 222 23.57 -41.63 -37.40
CA PHE A 222 23.21 -42.70 -36.47
C PHE A 222 24.42 -43.63 -36.39
N GLY A 223 25.08 -43.73 -35.23
CA GLY A 223 26.22 -44.62 -35.09
C GLY A 223 26.91 -44.60 -33.73
N GLY A 224 26.51 -45.53 -32.87
CA GLY A 224 27.41 -46.18 -31.90
C GLY A 224 27.53 -45.55 -30.52
N PHE A 225 26.82 -46.11 -29.55
CA PHE A 225 27.36 -46.23 -28.20
C PHE A 225 28.58 -47.16 -28.23
N PRO A 226 29.71 -46.77 -27.62
CA PRO A 226 30.38 -47.68 -26.70
C PRO A 226 30.79 -46.98 -25.40
N GLY A 227 30.56 -47.68 -24.29
CA GLY A 227 30.64 -47.18 -22.93
C GLY A 227 32.02 -46.75 -22.41
N GLY A 228 31.96 -45.91 -21.39
CA GLY A 228 33.06 -45.53 -20.49
C GLY A 228 32.54 -44.59 -19.41
N PHE A 229 32.03 -45.14 -18.29
CA PHE A 229 31.67 -44.36 -17.09
C PHE A 229 32.93 -43.75 -16.46
N PRO A 230 32.84 -42.54 -15.90
CA PRO A 230 32.92 -42.45 -14.44
C PRO A 230 32.08 -41.29 -13.83
N GLY A 231 31.19 -41.64 -12.90
CA GLY A 231 30.79 -40.78 -11.76
C GLY A 231 30.13 -39.42 -12.06
N GLY A 232 28.79 -39.39 -12.00
CA GLY A 232 28.00 -38.17 -11.91
C GLY A 232 26.59 -38.39 -12.43
N PHE A 233 25.60 -38.45 -11.52
CA PHE A 233 24.19 -38.65 -11.82
C PHE A 233 23.70 -37.77 -13.00
N PRO A 234 23.38 -38.34 -14.17
CA PRO A 234 22.78 -37.63 -15.29
C PRO A 234 21.30 -38.02 -15.35
N GLY A 235 20.48 -37.29 -14.60
CA GLY A 235 19.05 -37.57 -14.48
C GLY A 235 18.20 -36.30 -14.52
N ALA A 236 18.63 -35.29 -15.28
CA ALA A 236 17.77 -34.18 -15.65
C ALA A 236 17.26 -34.44 -17.07
N MET A 237 15.98 -34.78 -17.19
CA MET A 237 15.28 -34.86 -18.48
C MET A 237 15.52 -33.57 -19.29
N PRO A 238 15.78 -33.66 -20.61
CA PRO A 238 15.83 -32.50 -21.48
C PRO A 238 14.39 -32.05 -21.77
N GLY A 239 13.89 -31.12 -20.97
CA GLY A 239 12.52 -30.63 -21.06
C GLY A 239 12.09 -29.85 -19.82
N GLY A 240 12.78 -28.75 -19.53
CA GLY A 240 12.34 -27.82 -18.50
C GLY A 240 11.01 -27.19 -18.90
N MET A 241 9.92 -27.64 -18.26
CA MET A 241 8.57 -27.12 -18.47
C MET A 241 8.51 -25.62 -18.11
N PRO A 242 8.17 -24.72 -19.05
CA PRO A 242 8.01 -23.30 -18.73
C PRO A 242 6.71 -23.11 -17.94
N GLY A 243 6.80 -22.69 -16.67
CA GLY A 243 5.64 -22.28 -15.87
C GLY A 243 5.63 -22.71 -14.40
N MET A 244 6.58 -23.54 -13.95
CA MET A 244 6.52 -24.12 -12.60
C MET A 244 7.35 -23.38 -11.54
N ALA A 245 8.12 -22.35 -11.93
CA ALA A 245 9.08 -21.64 -11.08
C ALA A 245 8.47 -20.62 -10.08
N GLY A 246 7.19 -20.76 -9.72
CA GLY A 246 6.49 -19.79 -8.87
C GLY A 246 5.58 -20.38 -7.79
N MET A 247 5.51 -21.70 -7.63
CA MET A 247 4.74 -22.29 -6.53
C MET A 247 5.62 -22.49 -5.28
N PRO A 248 5.29 -21.85 -4.14
CA PRO A 248 5.90 -22.18 -2.86
C PRO A 248 5.69 -23.67 -2.55
N GLY A 249 6.74 -24.38 -2.13
CA GLY A 249 6.67 -25.82 -1.77
C GLY A 249 6.99 -26.81 -2.90
N LEU A 250 7.30 -26.35 -4.13
CA LEU A 250 7.57 -27.25 -5.27
C LEU A 250 8.76 -28.20 -5.03
N ASN A 251 9.82 -27.72 -4.38
CA ASN A 251 10.99 -28.55 -4.05
C ASN A 251 10.65 -29.66 -3.04
N GLU A 252 9.71 -29.43 -2.12
CA GLU A 252 9.29 -30.43 -1.13
C GLU A 252 8.39 -31.50 -1.77
N ILE A 253 7.54 -31.09 -2.71
CA ILE A 253 6.68 -31.97 -3.52
C ILE A 253 7.55 -32.90 -4.40
N LEU A 254 8.61 -32.37 -5.03
CA LEU A 254 9.52 -33.13 -5.88
C LEU A 254 10.49 -34.03 -5.11
N SER A 255 10.55 -33.90 -3.79
CA SER A 255 11.40 -34.72 -2.91
C SER A 255 10.66 -35.93 -2.33
N ASP A 256 9.34 -36.03 -2.52
CA ASP A 256 8.52 -37.08 -1.95
C ASP A 256 8.45 -38.32 -2.88
N PRO A 257 8.97 -39.49 -2.45
CA PRO A 257 8.98 -40.70 -3.27
C PRO A 257 7.59 -41.16 -3.73
N GLU A 258 6.54 -40.92 -2.93
CA GLU A 258 5.17 -41.33 -3.27
C GLU A 258 4.51 -40.36 -4.26
N VAL A 259 4.83 -39.07 -4.16
CA VAL A 259 4.38 -38.07 -5.14
C VAL A 259 5.07 -38.30 -6.48
N LEU A 260 6.37 -38.55 -6.47
CA LEU A 260 7.13 -38.89 -7.66
C LEU A 260 6.61 -40.17 -8.33
N ALA A 261 6.27 -41.20 -7.54
CA ALA A 261 5.67 -42.43 -8.08
C ALA A 261 4.30 -42.17 -8.71
N ALA A 262 3.47 -41.30 -8.13
CA ALA A 262 2.18 -40.93 -8.70
C ALA A 262 2.33 -40.09 -9.99
N MET A 263 3.37 -39.25 -10.08
CA MET A 263 3.67 -38.47 -11.29
C MET A 263 4.24 -39.30 -12.44
N GLN A 264 4.65 -40.56 -12.19
CA GLN A 264 5.02 -41.50 -13.26
C GLN A 264 3.79 -42.06 -14.00
N ASP A 265 2.58 -41.92 -13.45
CA ASP A 265 1.36 -42.30 -14.15
C ASP A 265 1.00 -41.21 -15.19
N PRO A 266 0.94 -41.54 -16.49
CA PRO A 266 0.67 -40.57 -17.55
C PRO A 266 -0.65 -39.83 -17.38
N GLU A 267 -1.68 -40.48 -16.83
CA GLU A 267 -2.99 -39.86 -16.61
C GLU A 267 -2.93 -38.80 -15.51
N VAL A 268 -2.12 -39.07 -14.48
CA VAL A 268 -1.94 -38.15 -13.35
C VAL A 268 -1.10 -36.95 -13.77
N MET A 269 -0.06 -37.14 -14.57
CA MET A 269 0.78 -36.06 -15.08
C MET A 269 -0.01 -35.10 -15.99
N VAL A 270 -0.83 -35.63 -16.90
CA VAL A 270 -1.68 -34.83 -17.78
C VAL A 270 -2.69 -34.01 -16.98
N ALA A 271 -3.33 -34.64 -15.99
CA ALA A 271 -4.27 -33.94 -15.11
C ALA A 271 -3.60 -32.85 -14.28
N PHE A 272 -2.42 -33.14 -13.71
CA PHE A 272 -1.65 -32.16 -12.95
C PHE A 272 -1.25 -30.96 -13.80
N GLN A 273 -0.82 -31.18 -15.04
CA GLN A 273 -0.49 -30.11 -15.98
C GLN A 273 -1.72 -29.26 -16.34
N ASP A 274 -2.87 -29.87 -16.64
CA ASP A 274 -4.11 -29.15 -16.98
C ASP A 274 -4.58 -28.26 -15.82
N VAL A 275 -4.49 -28.74 -14.58
CA VAL A 275 -4.86 -28.00 -13.37
C VAL A 275 -3.83 -26.93 -13.02
N ALA A 276 -2.53 -27.19 -13.19
CA ALA A 276 -1.48 -26.19 -12.95
C ALA A 276 -1.57 -25.00 -13.92
N GLN A 277 -1.98 -25.23 -15.16
CA GLN A 277 -2.23 -24.17 -16.14
C GLN A 277 -3.53 -23.41 -15.88
N ASN A 278 -4.56 -24.09 -15.37
CA ASN A 278 -5.82 -23.47 -15.00
C ASN A 278 -6.48 -24.20 -13.80
N PRO A 279 -6.42 -23.62 -12.58
CA PRO A 279 -6.95 -24.24 -11.37
C PRO A 279 -8.45 -24.61 -11.45
N ALA A 280 -9.23 -23.95 -12.30
CA ALA A 280 -10.65 -24.27 -12.50
C ALA A 280 -10.87 -25.64 -13.17
N ASN A 281 -9.86 -26.19 -13.85
CA ASN A 281 -9.94 -27.50 -14.51
C ASN A 281 -9.96 -28.68 -13.54
N MET A 282 -9.69 -28.45 -12.25
CA MET A 282 -9.71 -29.47 -11.20
C MET A 282 -11.01 -30.28 -11.19
N SER A 283 -12.14 -29.63 -11.44
CA SER A 283 -13.47 -30.27 -11.46
C SER A 283 -13.58 -31.40 -12.48
N LYS A 284 -12.79 -31.38 -13.57
CA LYS A 284 -12.78 -32.43 -14.59
C LYS A 284 -12.25 -33.76 -14.07
N TYR A 285 -11.40 -33.73 -13.04
CA TYR A 285 -10.67 -34.88 -12.54
C TYR A 285 -11.18 -35.41 -11.19
N GLN A 286 -12.28 -34.85 -10.67
CA GLN A 286 -12.89 -35.25 -9.40
C GLN A 286 -13.30 -36.74 -9.37
N ASN A 287 -13.62 -37.31 -10.54
CA ASN A 287 -13.99 -38.72 -10.67
C ASN A 287 -12.81 -39.63 -11.04
N ASN A 288 -11.59 -39.09 -11.22
CA ASN A 288 -10.41 -39.89 -11.48
C ASN A 288 -9.76 -40.29 -10.14
N PRO A 289 -9.84 -41.57 -9.74
CA PRO A 289 -9.36 -42.02 -8.43
C PRO A 289 -7.85 -41.85 -8.26
N LYS A 290 -7.07 -41.92 -9.34
CA LYS A 290 -5.61 -41.76 -9.29
C LYS A 290 -5.23 -40.30 -9.01
N VAL A 291 -5.90 -39.37 -9.68
CA VAL A 291 -5.69 -37.92 -9.51
C VAL A 291 -6.15 -37.48 -8.11
N MET A 292 -7.33 -37.95 -7.68
CA MET A 292 -7.85 -37.64 -6.34
C MET A 292 -7.00 -38.21 -5.21
N ASN A 293 -6.40 -39.39 -5.39
CA ASN A 293 -5.45 -39.95 -4.43
C ASN A 293 -4.19 -39.07 -4.29
N LEU A 294 -3.65 -38.54 -5.40
CA LEU A 294 -2.51 -37.62 -5.34
C LEU A 294 -2.88 -36.32 -4.62
N ILE A 295 -4.04 -35.73 -4.95
CA ILE A 295 -4.53 -34.50 -4.33
C ILE A 295 -4.76 -34.68 -2.83
N SER A 296 -5.39 -35.79 -2.42
CA SER A 296 -5.63 -36.10 -1.01
C SER A 296 -4.33 -36.29 -0.23
N LYS A 297 -3.28 -36.82 -0.85
CA LYS A 297 -1.96 -36.96 -0.23
C LYS A 297 -1.27 -35.61 -0.10
N LEU A 298 -1.30 -34.78 -1.15
CA LEU A 298 -0.75 -33.44 -1.12
C LEU A 298 -1.47 -32.57 -0.08
N SER A 299 -2.80 -32.65 0.01
CA SER A 299 -3.57 -31.92 1.02
C SER A 299 -3.35 -32.44 2.44
N ALA A 300 -3.19 -33.74 2.65
CA ALA A 300 -2.88 -34.28 3.98
C ALA A 300 -1.46 -33.91 4.46
N LYS A 301 -0.52 -33.71 3.54
CA LYS A 301 0.90 -33.48 3.83
C LYS A 301 1.29 -31.99 3.84
N PHE A 302 0.62 -31.19 3.03
CA PHE A 302 0.89 -29.75 2.85
C PHE A 302 -0.31 -28.85 3.17
N GLY A 303 -1.49 -29.42 3.43
CA GLY A 303 -2.64 -28.69 3.94
C GLY A 303 -2.47 -28.38 5.41
N SER A 304 -2.39 -27.10 5.73
CA SER A 304 -2.38 -26.54 7.08
C SER A 304 -3.43 -27.20 7.99
N LYS A 305 -2.99 -27.85 9.08
CA LYS A 305 -3.75 -27.79 10.34
C LYS A 305 -3.80 -26.32 10.78
N PRO A 306 -4.91 -25.88 11.42
CA PRO A 306 -5.27 -24.48 11.60
C PRO A 306 -4.16 -23.64 12.24
#